data_AF-A0A0S7ZGH3-F1
#
_entry.id   AF-A0A0S7ZGH3-F1
#
_cell.length_a   1.000
_cell.length_b   1.000
_cell.length_c   1.000
_cell.angle_alpha   90.00
_cell.angle_beta   90.00
_cell.angle_gamma   90.00
#
_symmetry.space_group_name_H-M   'P 1'
#
loop_
_entity.id
_entity.type
_entity.pdbx_description
1 polymer ?
#
loop_
_entity_poly.entity_id
_entity_poly.type
_entity_poly.pdbx_seq_one_letter_code
_entity_poly.pdbx_strand_id
1 'polypeptide(L)'
;MMEALIAIGIVITAISSAMTVVQGSIKGEKESEITLVAANLAREGIEVVRAIRDTNWQEGDPWDDGLEGAGFDYTGIPVFDPAANAWSIDFSVDAPSAPEAAVYRYTTGNGGITVGLFVQALSQPAGSVRTSFRRLLSLDAICDAGGGTYEIRTSGDSCATEKVGIRVTSHVEWMSSVGSIRSVDFEERIFDWR
;
A
#
# COMPACT_ATOMS: atom_id res chain seq x y z
N MET A 1 -25.69 -16.68 -54.97
CA MET A 1 -26.48 -16.16 -53.83
C MET A 1 -26.09 -16.85 -52.51
N MET A 2 -26.06 -18.20 -52.44
CA MET A 2 -25.63 -18.93 -51.23
C MET A 2 -24.17 -18.66 -50.81
N GLU A 3 -23.27 -18.59 -51.79
CA GLU A 3 -21.85 -18.29 -51.57
C GLU A 3 -21.62 -16.92 -50.88
N ALA A 4 -22.40 -15.91 -51.25
CA ALA A 4 -22.32 -14.58 -50.62
C ALA A 4 -22.78 -14.62 -49.16
N LEU A 5 -23.80 -15.42 -48.82
CA LEU A 5 -24.27 -15.58 -47.45
C LEU A 5 -23.22 -16.28 -46.57
N ILE A 6 -22.55 -17.30 -47.10
CA ILE A 6 -21.46 -17.99 -46.40
C ILE A 6 -20.29 -17.03 -46.17
N ALA A 7 -19.88 -16.28 -47.19
CA ALA A 7 -18.80 -15.31 -47.10
C ALA A 7 -19.08 -14.23 -46.03
N ILE A 8 -20.30 -13.69 -45.99
CA ILE A 8 -20.71 -12.72 -44.97
C ILE A 8 -20.68 -13.33 -43.57
N GLY A 9 -21.13 -14.58 -43.41
CA GLY A 9 -21.07 -15.29 -42.12
C GLY A 9 -19.65 -15.43 -41.59
N ILE A 10 -18.69 -15.79 -42.46
CA ILE A 10 -17.26 -15.90 -42.10
C ILE A 10 -16.69 -14.53 -41.69
N VAL A 11 -17.05 -13.47 -42.41
CA VAL A 11 -16.56 -12.11 -42.09
C VAL A 11 -17.11 -11.63 -40.73
N ILE A 12 -18.38 -11.89 -40.44
CA ILE A 12 -18.99 -11.48 -39.16
C ILE A 12 -18.35 -12.22 -37.98
N THR A 13 -18.12 -13.53 -38.10
CA THR A 13 -17.48 -14.30 -37.02
C THR A 13 -16.03 -13.86 -36.81
N ALA A 14 -15.29 -13.59 -37.90
CA ALA A 14 -13.92 -13.07 -37.83
C ALA A 14 -13.84 -11.69 -37.15
N ILE A 15 -14.77 -10.77 -37.46
CA ILE A 15 -14.81 -9.45 -36.82
C ILE A 15 -15.18 -9.57 -35.33
N SER A 16 -16.13 -10.44 -35.00
CA SER A 16 -16.59 -10.64 -33.61
C SER A 16 -15.49 -11.24 -32.72
N SER A 17 -14.70 -12.17 -33.24
CA SER A 17 -13.58 -12.75 -32.50
C SER A 17 -12.48 -11.71 -32.27
N ALA A 18 -12.13 -10.93 -33.29
CA ALA A 18 -11.15 -9.85 -33.18
C ALA A 18 -11.57 -8.81 -32.12
N MET A 19 -12.84 -8.40 -32.11
CA MET A 19 -13.36 -7.44 -31.12
C MET A 19 -13.26 -7.99 -29.70
N THR A 20 -13.53 -9.28 -29.49
CA THR A 20 -13.42 -9.91 -28.17
C THR A 20 -11.98 -9.90 -27.65
N VAL A 21 -11.00 -10.15 -28.54
CA VAL A 21 -9.58 -10.09 -28.19
C VAL A 21 -9.17 -8.67 -27.79
N VAL A 22 -9.56 -7.66 -28.57
CA VAL A 22 -9.27 -6.25 -28.27
C VAL A 22 -9.85 -5.83 -26.92
N GLN A 23 -11.09 -6.21 -26.62
CA GLN A 23 -11.71 -5.94 -25.32
C GLN A 23 -10.95 -6.65 -24.18
N GLY A 24 -10.45 -7.86 -24.42
CA GLY A 24 -9.59 -8.59 -23.48
C GLY A 24 -8.28 -7.84 -23.21
N SER A 25 -7.62 -7.34 -24.24
CA SER A 25 -6.37 -6.56 -24.12
C SER A 25 -6.56 -5.29 -23.30
N ILE A 26 -7.60 -4.49 -23.58
CA ILE A 26 -7.89 -3.24 -22.85
C ILE A 26 -8.16 -3.52 -21.36
N LYS A 27 -8.88 -4.61 -21.05
CA LYS A 27 -9.11 -5.02 -19.65
C LYS A 27 -7.79 -5.39 -18.97
N GLY A 28 -6.93 -6.16 -19.65
CA GLY A 28 -5.62 -6.54 -19.15
C GLY A 28 -4.70 -5.34 -18.88
N GLU A 29 -4.71 -4.33 -19.74
CA GLU A 29 -3.95 -3.09 -19.56
C GLU A 29 -4.35 -2.33 -18.29
N LYS A 30 -5.67 -2.16 -18.07
CA LYS A 30 -6.18 -1.48 -16.86
C LYS A 30 -5.81 -2.23 -15.58
N GLU A 31 -5.92 -3.55 -15.58
CA GLU A 31 -5.51 -4.35 -14.40
C GLU A 31 -4.00 -4.25 -14.16
N SER A 32 -3.19 -4.15 -15.21
CA SER A 32 -1.74 -3.96 -15.09
C SER A 32 -1.39 -2.59 -14.51
N GLU A 33 -2.07 -1.52 -14.94
CA GLU A 33 -1.91 -0.18 -14.39
C GLU A 33 -2.25 -0.15 -12.90
N ILE A 34 -3.40 -0.72 -12.51
CA ILE A 34 -3.82 -0.79 -11.11
C ILE A 34 -2.81 -1.57 -10.26
N THR A 35 -2.30 -2.70 -10.77
CA THR A 35 -1.28 -3.51 -10.09
C THR A 35 0.01 -2.73 -9.89
N LEU A 36 0.42 -1.94 -10.89
CA LEU A 36 1.61 -1.08 -10.78
C LEU A 36 1.42 0.02 -9.73
N VAL A 37 0.24 0.65 -9.68
CA VAL A 37 -0.09 1.64 -8.63
C VAL A 37 -0.04 0.99 -7.24
N ALA A 38 -0.67 -0.18 -7.07
CA ALA A 38 -0.65 -0.91 -5.80
C ALA A 38 0.78 -1.26 -5.35
N ALA A 39 1.62 -1.74 -6.27
CA ALA A 39 3.01 -2.07 -5.96
C ALA A 39 3.82 -0.83 -5.56
N ASN A 40 3.60 0.32 -6.20
CA ASN A 40 4.24 1.57 -5.82
C ASN A 40 3.75 2.09 -4.45
N LEU A 41 2.45 1.96 -4.14
CA LEU A 41 1.91 2.29 -2.83
C LEU A 41 2.47 1.40 -1.71
N ALA A 42 2.72 0.12 -2.01
CA ALA A 42 3.33 -0.80 -1.06
C ALA A 42 4.80 -0.45 -0.80
N ARG A 43 5.56 -0.12 -1.86
CA ARG A 43 6.94 0.39 -1.73
C ARG A 43 7.01 1.68 -0.94
N GLU A 44 6.13 2.64 -1.24
CA GLU A 44 6.04 3.89 -0.49
C GLU A 44 5.81 3.63 1.01
N GLY A 45 4.97 2.65 1.36
CA GLY A 45 4.74 2.26 2.75
C GLY A 45 6.02 1.88 3.50
N ILE A 46 6.95 1.19 2.84
CA ILE A 46 8.27 0.86 3.41
C ILE A 46 9.16 2.10 3.50
N GLU A 47 9.16 2.94 2.47
CA GLU A 47 9.95 4.19 2.46
C GLU A 47 9.49 5.16 3.55
N VAL A 48 8.20 5.17 3.91
CA VAL A 48 7.68 5.95 5.05
C VAL A 48 8.35 5.52 6.36
N VAL A 49 8.41 4.21 6.62
CA VAL A 49 9.05 3.68 7.84
C VAL A 49 10.54 4.01 7.86
N ARG A 50 11.21 3.87 6.70
CA ARG A 50 12.63 4.24 6.56
C ARG A 50 12.84 5.74 6.82
N ALA A 51 11.98 6.59 6.26
CA ALA A 51 12.07 8.04 6.43
C ALA A 51 11.88 8.46 7.90
N ILE A 52 10.94 7.84 8.63
CA ILE A 52 10.75 8.09 10.06
C ILE A 52 12.01 7.69 10.85
N ARG A 53 12.50 6.46 10.67
CA ARG A 53 13.74 5.99 11.32
C ARG A 53 14.93 6.91 11.04
N ASP A 54 15.13 7.26 9.78
CA ASP A 54 16.28 8.08 9.36
C ASP A 54 16.17 9.52 9.87
N THR A 55 14.95 10.01 10.09
CA THR A 55 14.70 11.31 10.75
C THR A 55 15.04 11.22 12.23
N ASN A 56 14.56 10.21 12.94
CA ASN A 56 14.88 10.00 14.36
C ASN A 56 16.39 9.92 14.59
N TRP A 57 17.11 9.20 13.72
CA TRP A 57 18.57 9.16 13.79
C TRP A 57 19.19 10.56 13.68
N GLN A 58 18.76 11.34 12.69
CA GLN A 58 19.28 12.69 12.45
C GLN A 58 19.00 13.64 13.61
N GLU A 59 17.87 13.48 14.29
CA GLU A 59 17.45 14.31 15.42
C GLU A 59 18.05 13.84 16.76
N GLY A 60 18.60 12.62 16.80
CA GLY A 60 19.24 12.04 17.99
C GLY A 60 18.28 11.25 18.89
N ASP A 61 17.05 11.07 18.44
CA ASP A 61 15.99 10.32 19.13
C ASP A 61 16.18 8.79 18.99
N PRO A 62 15.43 7.99 19.77
CA PRO A 62 15.38 6.53 19.56
C PRO A 62 14.98 6.21 18.12
N TRP A 63 15.68 5.27 17.49
CA TRP A 63 15.50 4.99 16.05
C TRP A 63 14.07 4.51 15.73
N ASP A 64 13.37 3.92 16.69
CA ASP A 64 12.03 3.38 16.58
C ASP A 64 10.93 4.31 17.13
N ASP A 65 11.26 5.56 17.48
CA ASP A 65 10.25 6.53 17.90
C ASP A 65 9.20 6.76 16.80
N GLY A 66 7.92 6.72 17.15
CA GLY A 66 6.81 6.78 16.19
C GLY A 66 6.63 5.54 15.30
N LEU A 67 7.40 4.46 15.51
CA LEU A 67 7.26 3.17 14.80
C LEU A 67 6.64 2.07 15.67
N GLU A 68 6.15 2.43 16.85
CA GLU A 68 5.44 1.55 17.79
C GLU A 68 4.29 2.32 18.43
N GLY A 69 3.09 1.75 18.33
CA GLY A 69 1.87 2.24 18.97
C GLY A 69 1.75 1.81 20.42
N ALA A 70 0.74 2.36 21.11
CA ALA A 70 0.51 2.08 22.52
C ALA A 70 0.23 0.57 22.77
N GLY A 71 0.93 -0.02 23.74
CA GLY A 71 0.74 -1.42 24.09
C GLY A 71 1.40 -2.41 23.12
N PHE A 72 2.52 -2.01 22.51
CA PHE A 72 3.26 -2.81 21.52
C PHE A 72 2.42 -3.07 20.27
N ASP A 73 1.72 -2.03 19.81
CA ASP A 73 0.99 -2.13 18.56
C ASP A 73 1.89 -1.81 17.38
N TYR A 74 2.01 -2.76 16.46
CA TYR A 74 2.82 -2.66 15.26
C TYR A 74 1.95 -2.57 14.00
N THR A 75 0.63 -2.47 14.11
CA THR A 75 -0.26 -2.42 12.96
C THR A 75 -0.81 -1.01 12.80
N GLY A 76 -0.78 -0.46 11.60
CA GLY A 76 -1.24 0.90 11.41
C GLY A 76 -1.25 1.36 9.97
N ILE A 77 -1.60 2.64 9.79
CA ILE A 77 -1.67 3.29 8.49
C ILE A 77 -0.69 4.45 8.39
N PRO A 78 0.00 4.63 7.26
CA PRO A 78 0.85 5.79 7.06
C PRO A 78 -0.03 7.00 6.74
N VAL A 79 0.15 8.08 7.49
CA VAL A 79 -0.54 9.36 7.30
C VAL A 79 0.49 10.41 6.93
N PHE A 80 0.19 11.16 5.86
CA PHE A 80 1.01 12.28 5.43
C PHE A 80 0.37 13.60 5.85
N ASP A 81 1.10 14.41 6.62
CA ASP A 81 0.71 15.79 6.88
C ASP A 81 1.40 16.73 5.87
N PRO A 82 0.66 17.27 4.89
CA PRO A 82 1.22 18.18 3.89
C PRO A 82 1.65 19.53 4.47
N ALA A 83 1.12 19.95 5.63
CA ALA A 83 1.49 21.23 6.24
C ALA A 83 2.84 21.16 6.95
N ALA A 84 3.09 20.04 7.64
CA ALA A 84 4.38 19.74 8.27
C ALA A 84 5.39 19.11 7.29
N ASN A 85 4.93 18.63 6.12
CA ASN A 85 5.70 17.80 5.20
C ASN A 85 6.34 16.59 5.93
N ALA A 86 5.54 15.96 6.79
CA ALA A 86 5.98 14.90 7.68
C ALA A 86 5.09 13.67 7.53
N TRP A 87 5.69 12.51 7.74
CA TRP A 87 4.99 11.24 7.80
C TRP A 87 4.83 10.80 9.25
N SER A 88 3.66 10.26 9.57
CA SER A 88 3.39 9.60 10.84
C SER A 88 2.67 8.29 10.59
N ILE A 89 2.68 7.39 11.57
CA ILE A 89 1.92 6.15 11.53
C ILE A 89 0.79 6.25 12.54
N ASP A 90 -0.42 6.01 12.07
CA ASP A 90 -1.60 5.94 12.92
C ASP A 90 -1.89 4.48 13.25
N PHE A 91 -1.70 4.12 14.51
CA PHE A 91 -1.90 2.78 15.06
C PHE A 91 -3.34 2.54 15.53
N SER A 92 -4.30 3.43 15.25
CA SER A 92 -5.70 3.17 15.60
C SER A 92 -6.40 2.21 14.64
N VAL A 93 -5.70 1.69 13.63
CA VAL A 93 -6.26 0.95 12.49
C VAL A 93 -5.55 -0.39 12.33
N ASP A 94 -6.23 -1.46 12.73
CA ASP A 94 -5.66 -2.82 12.81
C ASP A 94 -6.03 -3.74 11.64
N ALA A 95 -6.85 -3.26 10.69
CA ALA A 95 -7.39 -4.12 9.65
C ALA A 95 -7.56 -3.38 8.32
N PRO A 96 -7.28 -4.04 7.18
CA PRO A 96 -7.50 -3.44 5.86
C PRO A 96 -9.01 -3.25 5.58
N SER A 97 -9.87 -3.97 6.29
CA SER A 97 -11.32 -3.82 6.20
C SER A 97 -11.83 -2.49 6.78
N ALA A 98 -11.05 -1.81 7.62
CA ALA A 98 -11.39 -0.52 8.22
C ALA A 98 -11.57 0.57 7.14
N PRO A 99 -12.52 1.50 7.33
CA PRO A 99 -12.73 2.59 6.38
C PRO A 99 -11.52 3.55 6.28
N GLU A 100 -10.77 3.72 7.36
CA GLU A 100 -9.57 4.56 7.49
C GLU A 100 -8.36 3.98 6.74
N ALA A 101 -8.35 2.67 6.48
CA ALA A 101 -7.32 2.02 5.65
C ALA A 101 -7.42 2.40 4.16
N ALA A 102 -8.46 3.13 3.76
CA ALA A 102 -8.66 3.55 2.38
C ALA A 102 -7.62 4.58 1.92
N VAL A 103 -7.15 4.40 0.69
CA VAL A 103 -6.30 5.39 0.02
C VAL A 103 -7.19 6.34 -0.79
N TYR A 104 -6.89 7.62 -0.70
CA TYR A 104 -7.55 8.71 -1.42
C TYR A 104 -6.62 9.24 -2.51
N ARG A 105 -7.22 9.81 -3.56
CA ARG A 105 -6.49 10.47 -4.64
C ARG A 105 -6.96 11.91 -4.77
N TYR A 106 -6.05 12.87 -4.72
CA TYR A 106 -6.39 14.27 -4.94
C TYR A 106 -6.86 14.51 -6.38
N THR A 107 -8.01 15.15 -6.53
CA THR A 107 -8.60 15.53 -7.83
C THR A 107 -8.49 17.02 -8.10
N THR A 108 -8.31 17.82 -7.05
CA THR A 108 -8.07 19.25 -7.13
C THR A 108 -6.76 19.58 -6.42
N GLY A 109 -5.90 20.38 -7.04
CA GLY A 109 -4.70 20.90 -6.38
C GLY A 109 -5.04 22.17 -5.61
N ASN A 110 -4.63 22.25 -4.35
CA ASN A 110 -4.65 23.47 -3.57
C ASN A 110 -3.53 23.43 -2.51
N GLY A 111 -2.92 24.57 -2.20
CA GLY A 111 -1.94 24.67 -1.10
C GLY A 111 -0.71 23.75 -1.21
N GLY A 112 -0.13 23.57 -2.41
CA GLY A 112 1.06 22.72 -2.61
C GLY A 112 0.75 21.24 -2.91
N ILE A 113 -0.52 20.85 -2.90
CA ILE A 113 -0.95 19.48 -3.21
C ILE A 113 -1.07 19.29 -4.73
N THR A 114 -0.41 18.25 -5.24
CA THR A 114 -0.43 17.90 -6.66
C THR A 114 -1.65 17.04 -7.01
N VAL A 115 -2.35 17.37 -8.11
CA VAL A 115 -3.46 16.56 -8.63
C VAL A 115 -2.94 15.17 -8.99
N GLY A 116 -3.65 14.15 -8.54
CA GLY A 116 -3.31 12.74 -8.78
C GLY A 116 -2.43 12.12 -7.70
N LEU A 117 -2.00 12.88 -6.68
CA LEU A 117 -1.31 12.35 -5.52
C LEU A 117 -2.23 11.39 -4.75
N PHE A 118 -1.68 10.22 -4.40
CA PHE A 118 -2.32 9.26 -3.52
C PHE A 118 -1.92 9.55 -2.08
N VAL A 119 -2.88 9.57 -1.16
CA VAL A 119 -2.66 9.79 0.27
C VAL A 119 -3.57 8.91 1.09
N GLN A 120 -3.16 8.64 2.32
CA GLN A 120 -3.97 7.92 3.28
C GLN A 120 -4.15 8.79 4.53
N ALA A 121 -5.36 8.80 5.07
CA ALA A 121 -5.77 9.67 6.16
C ALA A 121 -6.99 9.06 6.87
N LEU A 122 -7.15 9.38 8.15
CA LEU A 122 -8.29 8.93 8.97
C LEU A 122 -9.65 9.37 8.43
N SER A 123 -9.70 10.45 7.64
CA SER A 123 -10.90 10.90 6.96
C SER A 123 -10.55 11.41 5.57
N GLN A 124 -11.50 11.36 4.64
CA GLN A 124 -11.31 11.80 3.27
C GLN A 124 -10.86 13.26 3.22
N PRO A 125 -9.64 13.56 2.75
CA PRO A 125 -9.17 14.94 2.64
C PRO A 125 -10.01 15.75 1.64
N ALA A 126 -10.18 17.04 1.90
CA ALA A 126 -10.90 17.93 1.00
C ALA A 126 -10.26 17.96 -0.40
N GLY A 127 -11.06 17.85 -1.46
CA GLY A 127 -10.55 17.83 -2.84
C GLY A 127 -9.97 16.48 -3.30
N SER A 128 -10.06 15.45 -2.46
CA SER A 128 -9.72 14.07 -2.81
C SER A 128 -10.95 13.22 -3.10
N VAL A 129 -10.75 12.10 -3.78
CA VAL A 129 -11.75 11.04 -3.96
C VAL A 129 -11.23 9.72 -3.42
N ARG A 130 -12.12 8.92 -2.83
CA ARG A 130 -11.79 7.58 -2.35
C ARG A 130 -11.44 6.67 -3.54
N THR A 131 -10.33 5.95 -3.44
CA THR A 131 -9.92 4.97 -4.44
C THR A 131 -10.39 3.57 -4.08
N SER A 132 -10.13 2.60 -4.95
CA SER A 132 -10.35 1.17 -4.65
C SER A 132 -9.26 0.57 -3.77
N PHE A 133 -8.14 1.28 -3.55
CA PHE A 133 -7.00 0.77 -2.79
C PHE A 133 -7.20 0.96 -1.30
N ARG A 134 -6.68 0.00 -0.53
CA ARG A 134 -6.51 0.08 0.91
C ARG A 134 -5.11 -0.37 1.25
N ARG A 135 -4.50 0.25 2.25
CA ARG A 135 -3.14 -0.05 2.66
C ARG A 135 -3.06 -0.19 4.18
N LEU A 136 -2.33 -1.20 4.62
CA LEU A 136 -2.02 -1.45 6.02
C LEU A 136 -0.53 -1.74 6.15
N LEU A 137 0.09 -1.21 7.18
CA LEU A 137 1.46 -1.53 7.57
C LEU A 137 1.43 -2.44 8.78
N SER A 138 2.31 -3.44 8.78
CA SER A 138 2.67 -4.23 9.95
C SER A 138 4.17 -4.04 10.18
N LEU A 139 4.54 -3.64 11.39
CA LEU A 139 5.87 -3.21 11.81
C LEU A 139 6.42 -4.15 12.88
N ASP A 140 6.33 -5.46 12.64
CA ASP A 140 6.69 -6.46 13.63
C ASP A 140 8.11 -6.24 14.17
N ALA A 141 8.26 -6.17 15.49
CA ALA A 141 9.55 -5.95 16.12
C ALA A 141 10.49 -7.15 15.88
N ILE A 142 11.74 -6.87 15.50
CA ILE A 142 12.83 -7.83 15.44
C ILE A 142 13.61 -7.68 16.74
N CYS A 143 13.60 -8.73 17.56
CA CYS A 143 14.25 -8.74 18.87
C CYS A 143 15.49 -9.63 18.86
N ASP A 144 16.52 -9.27 19.62
CA ASP A 144 17.69 -10.12 19.83
C ASP A 144 17.34 -11.29 20.76
N ALA A 145 17.33 -12.52 20.24
CA ALA A 145 17.08 -13.72 21.02
C ALA A 145 18.36 -14.26 21.71
N GLY A 146 19.49 -13.57 21.55
CA GLY A 146 20.79 -13.97 22.04
C GLY A 146 21.49 -14.96 21.10
N GLY A 147 22.81 -15.07 21.25
CA GLY A 147 23.62 -15.99 20.44
C GLY A 147 23.65 -15.67 18.93
N GLY A 148 23.34 -14.42 18.54
CA GLY A 148 23.28 -13.99 17.14
C GLY A 148 22.01 -14.42 16.41
N THR A 149 20.95 -14.78 17.15
CA THR A 149 19.66 -15.16 16.59
C THR A 149 18.62 -14.06 16.83
N TYR A 150 17.65 -13.95 15.93
CA TYR A 150 16.58 -12.96 16.02
C TYR A 150 15.23 -13.65 16.08
N GLU A 151 14.32 -13.07 16.85
CA GLU A 151 12.91 -13.44 16.86
C GLU A 151 12.05 -12.26 16.39
N ILE A 152 10.87 -12.56 15.85
CA ILE A 152 9.92 -11.55 15.39
C ILE A 152 8.73 -11.54 16.33
N ARG A 153 8.37 -10.36 16.83
CA ARG A 153 7.24 -10.12 17.73
C ARG A 153 6.18 -9.30 17.00
N THR A 154 4.93 -9.76 17.07
CA THR A 154 3.76 -9.13 16.43
C THR A 154 3.01 -8.23 17.42
N SER A 155 2.00 -7.50 16.95
CA SER A 155 1.21 -6.58 17.80
C SER A 155 0.75 -7.28 19.09
N GLY A 156 0.96 -6.62 20.23
CA GLY A 156 0.64 -7.12 21.57
C GLY A 156 1.79 -7.82 22.30
N ASP A 157 2.89 -8.12 21.60
CA ASP A 157 4.09 -8.73 22.19
C ASP A 157 5.29 -7.76 22.17
N SER A 158 5.98 -7.67 23.31
CA SER A 158 7.23 -6.90 23.44
C SER A 158 8.47 -7.77 23.28
N CYS A 159 9.59 -7.14 22.96
CA CYS A 159 10.90 -7.79 23.05
C CYS A 159 11.22 -8.10 24.52
N ALA A 160 11.58 -9.34 24.82
CA ALA A 160 12.02 -9.74 26.16
C ALA A 160 13.40 -9.14 26.55
N THR A 161 14.18 -8.78 25.54
CA THR A 161 15.55 -8.28 25.63
C THR A 161 15.62 -6.90 24.99
N GLU A 162 16.09 -6.82 23.75
CA GLU A 162 16.34 -5.60 23.00
C GLU A 162 15.70 -5.71 21.62
N LYS A 163 15.06 -4.63 21.19
CA LYS A 163 14.55 -4.45 19.84
C LYS A 163 15.70 -3.95 18.96
N VAL A 164 16.08 -4.75 17.98
CA VAL A 164 17.23 -4.50 17.10
C VAL A 164 16.81 -4.19 15.66
N GLY A 165 15.52 -4.26 15.36
CA GLY A 165 14.97 -3.91 14.05
C GLY A 165 13.46 -4.04 13.99
N ILE A 166 12.92 -3.81 12.80
CA ILE A 166 11.50 -3.93 12.45
C ILE A 166 11.42 -4.69 11.13
N ARG A 167 10.52 -5.67 11.06
CA ARG A 167 10.05 -6.25 9.81
C ARG A 167 8.83 -5.45 9.36
N VAL A 168 9.03 -4.62 8.34
CA VAL A 168 7.98 -3.83 7.72
C VAL A 168 7.30 -4.66 6.65
N THR A 169 6.01 -4.90 6.80
CA THR A 169 5.15 -5.45 5.76
C THR A 169 4.16 -4.39 5.34
N SER A 170 4.23 -3.95 4.07
CA SER A 170 3.20 -3.09 3.48
C SER A 170 2.25 -3.94 2.64
N HIS A 171 1.04 -4.12 3.16
CA HIS A 171 -0.06 -4.80 2.50
C HIS A 171 -0.94 -3.78 1.79
N VAL A 172 -1.10 -3.92 0.48
CA VAL A 172 -2.03 -3.11 -0.32
C VAL A 172 -3.04 -4.02 -0.99
N GLU A 173 -4.32 -3.80 -0.72
CA GLU A 173 -5.43 -4.52 -1.35
C GLU A 173 -6.31 -3.60 -2.20
N TRP A 174 -6.92 -4.15 -3.24
CA TRP A 174 -7.88 -3.45 -4.07
C TRP A 174 -8.93 -4.40 -4.66
N MET A 175 -10.09 -3.84 -4.98
CA MET A 175 -11.11 -4.54 -5.74
C MET A 175 -10.79 -4.51 -7.23
N SER A 176 -10.58 -5.68 -7.83
CA SER A 176 -10.43 -5.83 -9.29
C SER A 176 -11.74 -5.53 -10.02
N SER A 177 -11.66 -5.22 -11.31
CA SER A 177 -12.85 -5.03 -12.17
C SER A 177 -13.80 -6.24 -12.22
N VAL A 178 -13.33 -7.43 -11.83
CA VAL A 178 -14.10 -8.68 -11.77
C VAL A 178 -14.72 -8.91 -10.37
N GLY A 179 -14.57 -7.97 -9.43
CA GLY A 179 -15.15 -8.02 -8.09
C GLY A 179 -14.37 -8.88 -7.08
N SER A 180 -13.26 -9.50 -7.49
CA SER A 180 -12.34 -10.17 -6.57
C SER A 180 -11.40 -9.17 -5.89
N ILE A 181 -11.06 -9.44 -4.63
CA ILE A 181 -10.01 -8.69 -3.94
C ILE A 181 -8.66 -9.22 -4.42
N ARG A 182 -7.77 -8.29 -4.78
CA ARG A 182 -6.37 -8.53 -5.13
C ARG A 182 -5.50 -7.82 -4.10
N SER A 183 -4.32 -8.37 -3.85
CA SER A 183 -3.37 -7.76 -2.93
C SER A 183 -1.95 -7.86 -3.47
N VAL A 184 -1.10 -7.00 -2.93
CA VAL A 184 0.35 -7.05 -3.08
C VAL A 184 0.98 -6.76 -1.73
N ASP A 185 1.98 -7.55 -1.38
CA ASP A 185 2.75 -7.43 -0.15
C ASP A 185 4.20 -7.12 -0.49
N PHE A 186 4.75 -6.11 0.15
CA PHE A 186 6.18 -5.87 0.17
C PHE A 186 6.67 -6.01 1.61
N GLU A 187 7.72 -6.80 1.80
CA GLU A 187 8.38 -7.01 3.08
C GLU A 187 9.82 -6.48 3.01
N GLU A 188 10.22 -5.71 4.02
CA GLU A 188 11.61 -5.35 4.25
C GLU A 188 11.96 -5.44 5.74
N ARG A 189 13.21 -5.77 6.03
CA ARG A 189 13.74 -5.76 7.40
C ARG A 189 14.67 -4.56 7.56
N ILE A 190 14.33 -3.72 8.52
CA ILE A 190 15.00 -2.47 8.82
C ILE A 190 15.62 -2.62 10.21
N PHE A 191 16.96 -2.66 10.29
CA PHE A 191 17.67 -2.79 11.55
C PHE A 191 18.09 -1.44 12.12
N ASP A 192 18.31 -1.39 13.44
CA ASP A 192 19.15 -0.37 14.05
C ASP A 192 20.59 -0.58 13.57
N TRP A 193 21.24 0.50 13.17
CA TRP A 193 22.57 0.51 12.56
C TRP A 193 23.62 1.13 13.48
N ARG A 194 23.28 1.33 14.76
CA ARG A 194 24.21 1.76 15.82
C ARG A 194 25.05 0.61 16.37
#